data_AF-A0AAW4VBP5-F1
#
_entry.id   AF-A0AAW4VBP5-F1
#
_cell.length_a   1.000
_cell.length_b   1.000
_cell.length_c   1.000
_cell.angle_alpha   90.00
_cell.angle_beta   90.00
_cell.angle_gamma   90.00
#
_symmetry.space_group_name_H-M   'P 1'
#
loop_
_entity.id
_entity.type
_entity.pdbx_description
1 polymer ?
#
loop_
_entity_poly.entity_id
_entity_poly.type
_entity_poly.pdbx_seq_one_letter_code
_entity_poly.pdbx_strand_id
1 'polypeptide(L)'
;MDKMADVLGRAGAWCGQNKYLSAIKNAFQNFMPLTIAGAIGVLWCNVLVNESTGLGIFFKPIMALEFLNPAFQAVNFCTISCITVGITLGIAQEIGVWNMGAEKAGYIPGLVGLAAWLSVTN
;
A
#
# COMPACT_ATOMS: atom_id res chain seq x y z
N MET A 1 17.29 26.23 -21.54
CA MET A 1 16.86 25.04 -20.78
C MET A 1 16.89 25.31 -19.27
N ASP A 2 17.76 26.19 -18.78
CA ASP A 2 17.90 26.50 -17.34
C ASP A 2 16.66 27.16 -16.72
N LYS A 3 15.99 28.08 -17.44
CA LYS A 3 14.73 28.69 -16.94
C LYS A 3 13.61 27.67 -16.76
N MET A 4 13.55 26.64 -17.59
CA MET A 4 12.53 25.58 -17.47
C MET A 4 12.87 24.65 -16.30
N ALA A 5 14.14 24.30 -16.12
CA ALA A 5 14.60 23.52 -14.98
C ALA A 5 14.38 24.26 -13.65
N ASP A 6 14.59 25.57 -13.61
CA ASP A 6 14.39 26.38 -12.39
C ASP A 6 12.88 26.53 -12.05
N VAL A 7 12.01 26.70 -13.06
CA VAL A 7 10.54 26.73 -12.85
C VAL A 7 10.01 25.35 -12.43
N LEU A 8 10.46 24.27 -13.08
CA LEU A 8 10.12 22.90 -12.69
C LEU A 8 10.67 22.54 -11.30
N GLY A 9 11.86 23.02 -10.96
CA GLY A 9 12.48 22.85 -9.65
C GLY A 9 11.68 23.55 -8.55
N ARG A 10 11.22 24.78 -8.79
CA ARG A 10 10.36 25.52 -7.85
C ARG A 10 8.97 24.88 -7.71
N ALA A 11 8.37 24.45 -8.81
CA ALA A 11 7.10 23.72 -8.78
C ALA A 11 7.24 22.37 -8.05
N GLY A 12 8.34 21.65 -8.27
CA GLY A 12 8.67 20.41 -7.57
C GLY A 12 8.92 20.62 -6.07
N ALA A 13 9.63 21.69 -5.70
CA ALA A 13 9.84 22.07 -4.31
C ALA A 13 8.50 22.43 -3.64
N TRP A 14 7.62 23.15 -4.33
CA TRP A 14 6.28 23.47 -3.83
C TRP A 14 5.42 22.21 -3.62
N CYS A 15 5.42 21.29 -4.58
CA CYS A 15 4.72 20.00 -4.45
C CYS A 15 5.32 19.13 -3.33
N GLY A 16 6.64 19.13 -3.15
CA GLY A 16 7.34 18.35 -2.12
C GLY A 16 7.21 18.92 -0.71
N GLN A 17 7.09 20.23 -0.57
CA GLN A 17 6.87 20.91 0.71
C GLN A 17 5.40 20.96 1.13
N ASN A 18 4.48 20.62 0.24
CA ASN A 18 3.06 20.60 0.58
C ASN A 18 2.76 19.44 1.54
N LYS A 19 2.26 19.77 2.74
CA LYS A 19 1.92 18.85 3.82
C LYS A 19 1.08 17.66 3.36
N TYR A 20 0.07 17.89 2.52
CA TYR A 20 -0.84 16.83 2.09
C TYR A 20 -0.21 15.91 1.04
N LEU A 21 0.49 16.47 0.05
CA LEU A 21 1.19 15.67 -0.97
C LEU A 21 2.32 14.85 -0.35
N SER A 22 3.05 15.45 0.59
CA SER A 22 4.13 14.79 1.32
C SER A 22 3.62 13.66 2.20
N ALA A 23 2.52 13.89 2.94
CA ALA A 23 1.88 12.85 3.76
C ALA A 23 1.36 11.67 2.93
N ILE A 24 0.73 11.95 1.77
CA ILE A 24 0.31 10.92 0.83
C ILE A 24 1.52 10.12 0.33
N LYS A 25 2.56 10.79 -0.11
CA LYS A 25 3.79 10.14 -0.61
C LYS A 25 4.40 9.23 0.46
N ASN A 26 4.57 9.72 1.69
CA ASN A 26 5.15 8.94 2.78
C ASN A 26 4.27 7.73 3.14
N ALA A 27 2.95 7.89 3.19
CA ALA A 27 2.03 6.79 3.45
C ALA A 27 2.12 5.69 2.38
N PHE A 28 2.17 6.07 1.09
CA PHE A 28 2.37 5.11 0.01
C PHE A 28 3.75 4.44 0.05
N GLN A 29 4.79 5.16 0.43
CA GLN A 29 6.13 4.60 0.58
C GLN A 29 6.18 3.53 1.68
N ASN A 30 5.57 3.81 2.83
CA ASN A 30 5.47 2.86 3.95
C ASN A 30 4.64 1.62 3.58
N PHE A 31 3.72 1.74 2.60
CA PHE A 31 2.88 0.64 2.14
C PHE A 31 3.53 -0.21 1.02
N MET A 32 4.64 0.25 0.41
CA MET A 32 5.30 -0.47 -0.69
C MET A 32 5.65 -1.93 -0.34
N PRO A 33 6.23 -2.26 0.84
CA PRO A 33 6.58 -3.64 1.17
C PRO A 33 5.35 -4.55 1.25
N LEU A 34 4.24 -4.01 1.77
CA LEU A 34 2.98 -4.76 1.86
C LEU A 34 2.46 -5.07 0.46
N THR A 35 2.38 -4.06 -0.42
CA THR A 35 1.92 -4.23 -1.82
C THR A 35 2.74 -5.27 -2.57
N ILE A 36 4.06 -5.30 -2.37
CA ILE A 36 4.94 -6.30 -3.00
C ILE A 36 4.60 -7.71 -2.48
N ALA A 37 4.37 -7.88 -1.18
CA ALA A 37 3.96 -9.16 -0.61
C ALA A 37 2.61 -9.64 -1.19
N GLY A 38 1.63 -8.74 -1.34
CA GLY A 38 0.35 -9.05 -1.97
C GLY A 38 0.48 -9.45 -3.44
N ALA A 39 1.38 -8.82 -4.19
CA ALA A 39 1.66 -9.16 -5.58
C ALA A 39 2.29 -10.56 -5.71
N ILE A 40 3.16 -10.96 -4.77
CA ILE A 40 3.68 -12.34 -4.71
C ILE A 40 2.54 -13.34 -4.45
N GLY A 41 1.57 -12.99 -3.60
CA GLY A 41 0.36 -13.79 -3.40
C GLY A 41 -0.47 -13.97 -4.67
N VAL A 42 -0.64 -12.90 -5.48
CA VAL A 42 -1.29 -13.00 -6.81
C VAL A 42 -0.54 -13.96 -7.71
N LEU A 43 0.78 -13.81 -7.80
CA LEU A 43 1.61 -14.63 -8.68
C LEU A 43 1.59 -16.10 -8.27
N TRP A 44 1.59 -16.38 -6.97
CA TRP A 44 1.46 -17.73 -6.45
C TRP A 44 0.16 -18.41 -6.91
N CYS A 45 -0.98 -17.76 -6.64
CA CYS A 45 -2.29 -18.33 -6.95
C CYS A 45 -2.62 -18.35 -8.45
N ASN A 46 -2.10 -17.41 -9.23
CA ASN A 46 -2.46 -17.29 -10.65
C ASN A 46 -1.44 -17.92 -11.62
N VAL A 47 -0.14 -17.96 -11.26
CA VAL A 47 0.94 -18.40 -12.17
C VAL A 47 1.59 -19.70 -11.73
N LEU A 48 1.85 -19.89 -10.43
CA LEU A 48 2.58 -21.06 -9.92
C LEU A 48 1.67 -22.27 -9.67
N VAL A 49 0.62 -22.09 -8.86
CA VAL A 49 -0.27 -23.18 -8.44
C VAL A 49 -1.66 -22.97 -9.05
N ASN A 50 -1.77 -23.26 -10.35
CA ASN A 50 -3.02 -23.16 -11.09
C ASN A 50 -3.13 -24.34 -12.10
N GLU A 51 -4.22 -25.11 -11.97
CA GLU A 51 -4.48 -26.32 -12.76
C GLU A 51 -4.93 -26.01 -14.21
N SER A 52 -5.44 -24.79 -14.46
CA SER A 52 -6.08 -24.41 -15.73
C SER A 52 -5.20 -23.54 -16.63
N THR A 53 -4.29 -22.72 -16.09
CA THR A 53 -3.55 -21.72 -16.88
C THR A 53 -2.07 -21.52 -16.49
N GLY A 54 -1.55 -22.23 -15.47
CA GLY A 54 -0.23 -21.97 -14.88
C GLY A 54 0.78 -23.13 -14.98
N LEU A 55 1.89 -23.02 -14.24
CA LEU A 55 2.95 -24.05 -14.16
C LEU A 55 2.46 -25.42 -13.66
N GLY A 56 1.27 -25.49 -13.04
CA GLY A 56 0.62 -26.74 -12.62
C GLY A 56 0.32 -27.70 -13.77
N ILE A 57 0.14 -27.19 -15.00
CA ILE A 57 -0.02 -28.02 -16.21
C ILE A 57 1.29 -28.75 -16.55
N PHE A 58 2.45 -28.12 -16.34
CA PHE A 58 3.77 -28.64 -16.71
C PHE A 58 4.47 -29.39 -15.57
N PHE A 59 4.18 -29.09 -14.30
CA PHE A 59 4.84 -29.67 -13.12
C PHE A 59 3.83 -30.17 -12.08
N LYS A 60 3.35 -31.41 -12.23
CA LYS A 60 2.40 -32.08 -11.33
C LYS A 60 2.77 -32.11 -9.82
N PRO A 61 4.05 -32.16 -9.38
CA PRO A 61 4.38 -32.12 -7.95
C PRO A 61 4.06 -30.76 -7.28
N ILE A 62 3.98 -29.67 -8.04
CA ILE A 62 3.69 -28.33 -7.51
C ILE A 62 2.23 -28.23 -7.03
N MET A 63 1.33 -29.05 -7.56
CA MET A 63 -0.07 -29.10 -7.10
C MET A 63 -0.24 -29.73 -5.72
N ALA A 64 0.77 -30.43 -5.18
CA ALA A 64 0.75 -30.88 -3.78
C ALA A 64 0.75 -29.70 -2.79
N LEU A 65 1.16 -28.49 -3.23
CA LEU A 65 1.13 -27.26 -2.44
C LEU A 65 -0.19 -26.48 -2.59
N GLU A 66 -1.22 -27.04 -3.25
CA GLU A 66 -2.54 -26.39 -3.40
C GLU A 66 -3.18 -26.03 -2.05
N PHE A 67 -2.88 -26.79 -0.99
CA PHE A 67 -3.31 -26.45 0.38
C PHE A 67 -2.83 -25.08 0.87
N LEU A 68 -1.74 -24.52 0.32
CA LEU A 68 -1.24 -23.18 0.64
C LEU A 68 -1.94 -22.06 -0.16
N ASN A 69 -2.69 -22.38 -1.21
CA ASN A 69 -3.45 -21.40 -1.98
C ASN A 69 -4.38 -20.50 -1.15
N PRO A 70 -5.18 -21.02 -0.19
CA PRO A 70 -5.99 -20.16 0.66
C PRO A 70 -5.16 -19.17 1.48
N ALA A 71 -3.93 -19.52 1.89
CA ALA A 71 -3.04 -18.60 2.60
C ALA A 71 -2.54 -17.46 1.70
N PHE A 72 -2.15 -17.75 0.46
CA PHE A 72 -1.71 -16.72 -0.49
C PHE A 72 -2.85 -15.85 -1.02
N GLN A 73 -4.06 -16.41 -1.16
CA GLN A 73 -5.27 -15.63 -1.43
C GLN A 73 -5.61 -14.69 -0.26
N ALA A 74 -5.47 -15.15 0.98
CA ALA A 74 -5.67 -14.30 2.15
C ALA A 74 -4.63 -13.16 2.20
N VAL A 75 -3.35 -13.45 1.91
CA VAL A 75 -2.30 -12.41 1.80
C VAL A 75 -2.64 -11.38 0.71
N ASN A 76 -3.14 -11.84 -0.43
CA ASN A 76 -3.56 -10.95 -1.50
C ASN A 76 -4.73 -10.05 -1.10
N PHE A 77 -5.78 -10.64 -0.50
CA PHE A 77 -6.95 -9.91 -0.02
C PHE A 77 -6.57 -8.85 1.02
N CYS A 78 -5.76 -9.22 2.02
CA CYS A 78 -5.28 -8.32 3.07
C CYS A 78 -4.42 -7.18 2.52
N THR A 79 -3.83 -7.32 1.34
CA THR A 79 -2.92 -6.32 0.77
C THR A 79 -3.61 -5.44 -0.27
N ILE A 80 -4.18 -6.05 -1.33
CA ILE A 80 -4.72 -5.31 -2.48
C ILE A 80 -6.12 -4.81 -2.18
N SER A 81 -6.99 -5.66 -1.61
CA SER A 81 -8.37 -5.28 -1.31
C SER A 81 -8.46 -4.33 -0.12
N CYS A 82 -7.53 -4.43 0.85
CA CYS A 82 -7.50 -3.57 2.02
C CYS A 82 -6.52 -2.37 1.91
N ILE A 83 -5.98 -2.08 0.72
CA ILE A 83 -5.01 -0.99 0.52
C ILE A 83 -5.53 0.36 1.04
N THR A 84 -6.82 0.65 0.81
CA THR A 84 -7.45 1.88 1.25
C THR A 84 -7.44 2.03 2.78
N VAL A 85 -7.63 0.93 3.51
CA VAL A 85 -7.60 0.93 4.99
C VAL A 85 -6.19 1.25 5.50
N GLY A 86 -5.16 0.62 4.91
CA GLY A 86 -3.78 0.85 5.32
C GLY A 86 -3.26 2.25 4.95
N ILE A 87 -3.62 2.73 3.76
CA ILE A 87 -3.20 4.05 3.26
C ILE A 87 -3.91 5.18 4.02
N THR A 88 -5.20 5.06 4.32
CA THR A 88 -5.93 6.10 5.09
C THR A 88 -5.36 6.26 6.50
N LEU A 89 -5.01 5.15 7.17
CA LEU A 89 -4.33 5.16 8.46
C LEU A 89 -2.95 5.84 8.34
N GLY A 90 -2.15 5.46 7.34
CA GLY A 90 -0.84 6.04 7.08
C GLY A 90 -0.88 7.54 6.80
N ILE A 91 -1.81 7.99 5.95
CA ILE A 91 -1.97 9.42 5.61
C ILE A 91 -2.36 10.22 6.84
N ALA A 92 -3.34 9.75 7.61
CA ALA A 92 -3.81 10.47 8.79
C ALA A 92 -2.72 10.55 9.88
N GLN A 93 -1.91 9.50 10.04
CA GLN A 93 -0.75 9.50 10.93
C GLN A 93 0.32 10.49 10.47
N GLU A 94 0.70 10.49 9.18
CA GLU A 94 1.67 11.43 8.62
C GLU A 94 1.19 12.89 8.76
N ILE A 95 -0.09 13.18 8.49
CA ILE A 95 -0.67 14.52 8.69
C ILE A 95 -0.63 14.92 10.17
N GLY A 96 -0.88 13.99 11.09
CA GLY A 96 -0.79 14.21 12.53
C GLY A 96 0.62 14.53 13.00
N VAL A 97 1.61 13.79 12.50
CA VAL A 97 3.05 14.01 12.76
C VAL A 97 3.47 15.39 12.25
N TRP A 98 3.03 15.77 11.05
CA TRP A 98 3.29 17.10 10.48
C TRP A 98 2.63 18.24 11.27
N ASN A 99 1.52 18.01 11.98
CA ASN A 99 0.79 19.06 12.68
C ASN A 99 1.21 19.27 14.14
N MET A 100 1.56 18.21 14.85
CA MET A 100 1.82 18.23 16.30
C MET A 100 3.25 17.84 16.68
N GLY A 101 4.08 17.46 15.70
CA GLY A 101 5.39 16.85 15.92
C GLY A 101 5.27 15.35 16.25
N ALA A 102 6.31 14.60 15.88
CA ALA A 102 6.33 13.13 16.00
C ALA A 102 6.09 12.62 17.44
N GLU A 103 6.52 13.37 18.46
CA GLU A 103 6.40 12.99 19.87
C GLU A 103 4.97 13.04 20.42
N LYS A 104 4.07 13.85 19.83
CA LYS A 104 2.69 14.03 20.33
C LYS A 104 1.63 13.38 19.46
N ALA A 105 1.93 13.13 18.18
CA ALA A 105 0.97 12.55 17.25
C ALA A 105 0.63 11.10 17.64
N GLY A 106 1.62 10.26 17.92
CA GLY A 106 1.39 8.84 18.20
C GLY A 106 0.52 8.15 17.13
N TYR A 107 -0.19 7.09 17.51
CA TYR A 107 -1.07 6.31 16.61
C TYR A 107 -2.52 6.84 16.55
N ILE A 108 -2.88 7.78 17.43
CA ILE A 108 -4.25 8.32 17.55
C ILE A 108 -4.77 8.98 16.26
N PRO A 109 -4.04 9.88 15.57
CA PRO A 109 -4.53 10.50 14.34
C PRO A 109 -4.73 9.47 13.21
N GLY A 110 -3.89 8.42 13.17
CA GLY A 110 -4.09 7.28 12.27
C GLY A 110 -5.41 6.53 12.54
N LEU A 111 -5.68 6.21 13.81
CA LEU A 111 -6.92 5.54 14.23
C LEU A 111 -8.17 6.39 13.99
N VAL A 112 -8.11 7.70 14.25
CA VAL A 112 -9.22 8.62 13.98
C VAL A 112 -9.48 8.74 12.48
N GLY A 113 -8.42 8.79 11.65
CA GLY A 113 -8.56 8.77 10.20
C GLY A 113 -9.23 7.49 9.67
N LEU A 114 -8.86 6.33 10.24
CA LEU A 114 -9.48 5.05 9.92
C LEU A 114 -10.94 4.98 10.39
N ALA A 115 -11.25 5.46 11.59
CA ALA A 115 -12.61 5.52 12.11
C ALA A 115 -13.51 6.44 11.25
N ALA A 116 -12.99 7.59 10.81
CA ALA A 116 -13.67 8.49 9.89
C ALA A 116 -13.93 7.82 8.53
N TRP A 117 -12.94 7.11 7.98
CA TRP A 117 -13.11 6.36 6.73
C TRP A 117 -14.18 5.26 6.85
N LEU A 118 -14.17 4.50 7.96
CA LEU A 118 -15.20 3.49 8.23
C LEU A 118 -16.61 4.10 8.36
N SER A 119 -16.73 5.28 8.97
CA SER A 119 -18.02 5.95 9.12
C SER A 119 -18.63 6.47 7.82
N VAL A 120 -17.80 6.72 6.80
CA VAL A 120 -18.24 7.21 5.48
C VAL A 120 -18.51 6.06 4.50
N THR A 121 -17.86 4.92 4.70
CA THR A 121 -17.93 3.77 3.77
C THR A 121 -19.05 2.77 4.12
N ASN A 122 -19.65 2.90 5.31
CA ASN A 122 -20.78 2.09 5.78
C ASN A 122 -22.13 2.73 5.45
#